data_AF-A0A357NAF6-F1
#
_entry.id   AF-A0A357NAF6-F1
#
_cell.length_a   1.000
_cell.length_b   1.000
_cell.length_c   1.000
_cell.angle_alpha   90.00
_cell.angle_beta   90.00
_cell.angle_gamma   90.00
#
_symmetry.space_group_name_H-M   'P 1'
#
loop_
_entity.id
_entity.type
_entity.pdbx_description
1 polymer ?
#
loop_
_entity_poly.entity_id
_entity_poly.type
_entity_poly.pdbx_seq_one_letter_code
_entity_poly.pdbx_strand_id
1 'polypeptide(L)'
;MVQVKISENTLAGNLRVKVRFDFPGLTKTGRFFFGGKPSEELAEENRQQKANYWRNIPVQGMCIEEVNAELPIYFFHDEKTGEAMAYAPLEVTLHADCIEDIVGFIMRDEFRKIEILAPDHINVSRLDAERLFFRMNEAMRMAAGERVKKAR
;
A
#
# COMPACT_ATOMS: atom_id res chain seq x y z
N MET A 1 16.59 -13.31 3.24
CA MET A 1 16.01 -14.27 2.26
C MET A 1 14.96 -15.07 3.01
N VAL A 2 13.69 -15.00 2.60
CA VAL A 2 12.60 -15.70 3.31
C VAL A 2 12.73 -17.21 3.10
N GLN A 3 12.72 -17.95 4.20
CA GLN A 3 12.86 -19.40 4.21
C GLN A 3 11.49 -20.03 4.46
N VAL A 4 10.99 -20.77 3.47
CA VAL A 4 9.73 -21.52 3.54
C VAL A 4 10.05 -22.94 4.03
N LYS A 5 9.38 -23.37 5.10
CA LYS A 5 9.56 -24.72 5.66
C LYS A 5 8.43 -25.63 5.17
N ILE A 6 8.71 -26.43 4.14
CA ILE A 6 7.85 -27.55 3.74
C ILE A 6 8.55 -28.81 4.27
N SER A 7 7.84 -29.60 5.10
CA SER A 7 8.25 -30.89 5.68
C SER A 7 9.66 -31.36 5.28
N GLU A 8 10.62 -31.08 6.16
CA GLU A 8 12.04 -31.47 6.14
C GLU A 8 13.00 -30.81 5.13
N ASN A 9 12.55 -29.95 4.21
CA ASN A 9 13.44 -29.16 3.35
C ASN A 9 13.12 -27.66 3.40
N THR A 10 14.12 -26.83 3.73
CA THR A 10 13.98 -25.37 3.73
C THR A 10 14.31 -24.84 2.35
N LEU A 11 13.30 -24.52 1.55
CA LEU A 11 13.48 -23.87 0.25
C LEU A 11 13.42 -22.35 0.44
N ALA A 12 14.29 -21.63 -0.27
CA ALA A 12 14.12 -20.19 -0.44
C ALA A 12 12.82 -19.98 -1.23
N GLY A 13 11.85 -19.29 -0.65
CA GLY A 13 10.56 -19.05 -1.28
C GLY A 13 10.12 -17.61 -1.06
N ASN A 14 9.36 -17.10 -2.02
CA ASN A 14 8.94 -15.70 -2.01
C ASN A 14 7.72 -15.52 -1.10
N LEU A 15 7.70 -14.40 -0.38
CA LEU A 15 6.62 -13.99 0.49
C LEU A 15 5.45 -13.51 -0.38
N ARG A 16 4.33 -14.21 -0.36
CA ARG A 16 3.10 -13.83 -1.08
C ARG A 16 2.19 -13.07 -0.13
N VAL A 17 1.87 -11.83 -0.47
CA VAL A 17 1.06 -10.94 0.37
C VAL A 17 -0.06 -10.29 -0.42
N LYS A 18 -1.12 -9.96 0.28
CA LYS A 18 -2.22 -9.13 -0.20
C LYS A 18 -2.23 -7.82 0.58
N VAL A 19 -2.13 -6.70 -0.12
CA VAL A 19 -2.09 -5.37 0.48
C VAL A 19 -3.31 -4.59 0.03
N ARG A 20 -3.99 -3.92 0.96
CA ARG A 20 -5.10 -3.01 0.66
C ARG A 20 -4.69 -1.56 0.89
N PHE A 21 -4.98 -0.73 -0.11
CA PHE A 21 -4.90 0.72 -0.06
C PHE A 21 -6.28 1.32 -0.31
N ASP A 22 -6.64 2.39 0.39
CA ASP A 22 -7.90 3.10 0.17
C ASP A 22 -7.60 4.52 -0.28
N PHE A 23 -7.91 4.83 -1.53
CA PHE A 23 -7.60 6.12 -2.17
C PHE A 23 -8.70 7.13 -1.87
N PRO A 24 -8.39 8.29 -1.26
CA PRO A 24 -9.39 9.28 -0.93
C PRO A 24 -9.75 10.16 -2.12
N GLY A 25 -11.01 10.57 -2.18
CA GLY A 25 -11.54 11.59 -3.09
C GLY A 25 -11.32 13.00 -2.56
N LEU A 26 -10.06 13.38 -2.30
CA LEU A 26 -9.71 14.71 -1.81
C LEU A 26 -9.96 15.78 -2.89
N THR A 27 -10.93 16.66 -2.68
CA THR A 27 -10.92 17.96 -3.34
C THR A 27 -9.81 18.78 -2.68
N LYS A 28 -8.84 19.28 -3.45
CA LYS A 28 -7.84 20.19 -2.88
C LYS A 28 -8.57 21.34 -2.19
N THR A 29 -8.43 21.41 -0.87
CA THR A 29 -8.95 22.50 -0.03
C THR A 29 -8.65 23.85 -0.67
N GLY A 30 -9.71 24.61 -0.96
CA GLY A 30 -9.60 26.00 -1.45
C GLY A 30 -10.30 26.33 -2.78
N ARG A 31 -10.88 25.35 -3.50
CA ARG A 31 -11.63 25.62 -4.73
C ARG A 31 -13.05 25.10 -4.67
N PHE A 32 -13.89 25.85 -3.97
CA PHE A 32 -15.35 25.86 -4.16
C PHE A 32 -15.68 26.46 -5.54
N PHE A 33 -15.25 25.79 -6.62
CA PHE A 33 -15.75 26.08 -7.96
C PHE A 33 -16.93 25.14 -8.20
N PHE A 34 -18.13 25.71 -8.26
CA PHE A 34 -19.31 25.10 -8.86
C PHE A 34 -18.90 24.44 -10.19
N GLY A 35 -18.79 23.10 -10.21
CA GLY A 35 -18.34 22.32 -11.37
C GLY A 35 -17.18 21.33 -11.14
N GLY A 36 -16.65 21.19 -9.92
CA GLY A 36 -15.67 20.14 -9.61
C GLY A 36 -16.26 18.72 -9.62
N LYS A 37 -15.44 17.71 -9.96
CA LYS A 37 -15.84 16.30 -9.94
C LYS A 37 -16.28 15.85 -8.53
N PRO A 38 -17.30 15.00 -8.40
CA PRO A 38 -17.72 14.45 -7.11
C PRO A 38 -16.57 13.69 -6.44
N SER A 39 -16.55 13.67 -5.10
CA SER A 39 -15.51 12.98 -4.31
C SER A 39 -15.35 11.51 -4.73
N GLU A 40 -16.45 10.83 -5.04
CA GLU A 40 -16.47 9.46 -5.57
C GLU A 40 -15.67 9.32 -6.87
N GLU A 41 -15.91 10.19 -7.86
CA GLU A 41 -15.18 10.18 -9.12
C GLU A 41 -13.68 10.46 -8.89
N LEU A 42 -13.33 11.39 -8.00
CA LEU A 42 -11.93 11.65 -7.67
C LEU A 42 -11.24 10.46 -6.97
N ALA A 43 -11.93 9.79 -6.05
CA ALA A 43 -11.41 8.59 -5.39
C ALA A 43 -11.16 7.48 -6.41
N GLU A 44 -12.13 7.26 -7.30
CA GLU A 44 -12.08 6.30 -8.39
C GLU A 44 -10.91 6.57 -9.35
N GLU A 45 -10.73 7.82 -9.77
CA GLU A 45 -9.63 8.23 -10.64
C GLU A 45 -8.27 7.98 -9.98
N ASN A 46 -8.12 8.37 -8.71
CA ASN A 46 -6.89 8.14 -7.95
C ASN A 46 -6.58 6.64 -7.85
N ARG A 47 -7.59 5.82 -7.56
CA ARG A 47 -7.47 4.36 -7.55
C ARG A 47 -7.05 3.83 -8.92
N GLN A 48 -7.72 4.24 -9.99
CA GLN A 48 -7.47 3.72 -11.33
C GLN A 48 -6.09 4.10 -11.85
N GLN A 49 -5.64 5.33 -11.58
CA GLN A 49 -4.27 5.77 -11.89
C GLN A 49 -3.25 4.87 -11.19
N LYS A 50 -3.44 4.58 -9.90
CA LYS A 50 -2.51 3.71 -9.16
C LYS A 50 -2.57 2.27 -9.65
N ALA A 51 -3.76 1.74 -9.91
CA ALA A 51 -3.94 0.39 -10.44
C ALA A 51 -3.22 0.22 -11.79
N ASN A 52 -3.36 1.20 -12.68
CA ASN A 52 -2.65 1.22 -13.97
C ASN A 52 -1.13 1.28 -13.79
N TYR A 53 -0.63 2.07 -12.83
CA TYR A 53 0.80 2.13 -12.54
C TYR A 53 1.34 0.76 -12.08
N TRP A 54 0.70 0.11 -11.10
CA TRP A 54 1.20 -1.17 -10.57
C TRP A 54 1.03 -2.35 -11.53
N ARG A 55 0.09 -2.30 -12.48
CA ARG A 55 -0.01 -3.32 -13.54
C ARG A 55 1.16 -3.26 -14.53
N ASN A 56 1.76 -2.09 -14.73
CA ASN A 56 2.70 -1.86 -15.84
C ASN A 56 4.13 -1.54 -15.40
N ILE A 57 4.33 -1.10 -14.16
CA ILE A 57 5.63 -0.66 -13.67
C ILE A 57 6.20 -1.70 -12.69
N PRO A 58 7.37 -2.29 -12.98
CA PRO A 58 8.02 -3.20 -12.06
C PRO A 58 8.44 -2.47 -10.79
N VAL A 59 8.29 -3.13 -9.65
CA VAL A 59 8.76 -2.61 -8.36
C VAL A 59 9.93 -3.47 -7.90
N GLN A 60 11.06 -2.85 -7.58
CA GLN A 60 12.27 -3.57 -7.20
C GLN A 60 12.01 -4.50 -6.00
N GLY A 61 12.49 -5.75 -6.09
CA GLY A 61 12.35 -6.75 -5.02
C GLY A 61 10.95 -7.36 -4.92
N MET A 62 10.02 -7.00 -5.81
CA MET A 62 8.64 -7.48 -5.79
C MET A 62 8.13 -7.80 -7.19
N CYS A 63 7.20 -8.75 -7.26
CA CYS A 63 6.46 -9.09 -8.46
C CYS A 63 4.96 -8.96 -8.19
N ILE A 64 4.28 -8.07 -8.91
CA ILE A 64 2.84 -7.91 -8.79
C ILE A 64 2.17 -9.11 -9.47
N GLU A 65 1.36 -9.84 -8.71
CA GLU A 65 0.58 -10.98 -9.18
C GLU A 65 -0.80 -10.51 -9.67
N GLU A 66 -1.48 -9.69 -8.88
CA GLU A 66 -2.84 -9.26 -9.15
C GLU A 66 -3.09 -7.83 -8.63
N VAL A 67 -3.89 -7.07 -9.35
CA VAL A 67 -4.39 -5.75 -8.95
C VAL A 67 -5.91 -5.73 -9.09
N ASN A 68 -6.62 -5.90 -7.98
CA ASN A 68 -8.08 -5.90 -7.89
C ASN A 68 -8.57 -4.52 -7.47
N ALA A 69 -9.28 -3.86 -8.38
CA ALA A 69 -9.85 -2.54 -8.17
C ALA A 69 -11.39 -2.55 -8.21
N GLU A 70 -12.02 -3.72 -8.06
CA GLU A 70 -13.47 -3.92 -8.21
C GLU A 70 -14.24 -3.70 -6.89
N LEU A 71 -13.54 -3.43 -5.79
CA LEU A 71 -14.16 -3.19 -4.50
C LEU A 71 -14.99 -1.89 -4.53
N PRO A 72 -16.18 -1.89 -3.92
CA PRO A 72 -17.06 -0.72 -3.94
C PRO A 72 -16.45 0.46 -3.19
N ILE A 73 -16.70 1.65 -3.71
CA ILE A 73 -16.36 2.92 -3.06
C ILE A 73 -17.24 3.07 -1.82
N TYR A 74 -16.65 3.54 -0.73
CA TYR A 74 -17.37 3.80 0.52
C TYR A 74 -17.13 5.23 0.99
N PHE A 75 -18.03 5.73 1.83
CA PHE A 75 -17.91 7.06 2.41
C PHE A 75 -17.49 6.95 3.88
N PHE A 76 -16.51 7.76 4.25
CA PHE A 76 -16.17 8.01 5.63
C PHE A 76 -16.72 9.39 6.02
N HIS A 77 -17.49 9.43 7.09
CA HIS A 77 -18.04 10.66 7.64
C HIS A 77 -17.19 11.11 8.82
N ASP A 78 -16.65 12.33 8.74
CA ASP A 78 -15.99 12.94 9.90
C ASP A 78 -17.07 13.48 10.85
N GLU A 79 -17.19 12.86 12.03
CA GLU A 79 -18.16 13.26 13.05
C GLU A 79 -17.97 14.69 13.55
N LYS A 80 -16.76 15.26 13.43
CA LYS A 80 -16.45 16.62 13.91
C LYS A 80 -16.84 17.70 12.91
N THR A 81 -16.64 17.45 11.61
CA THR A 81 -16.90 18.44 10.54
C THR A 81 -18.21 18.19 9.81
N GLY A 82 -18.77 16.98 9.91
CA GLY A 82 -19.94 16.54 9.14
C GLY A 82 -19.63 16.25 7.67
N GLU A 83 -18.37 16.37 7.24
CA GLU A 83 -17.97 16.14 5.85
C GLU A 83 -17.90 14.65 5.53
N ALA A 84 -18.39 14.28 4.34
CA ALA A 84 -18.29 12.93 3.80
C ALA A 84 -17.15 12.86 2.78
N MET A 85 -16.22 11.93 2.97
CA MET A 85 -15.11 11.67 2.05
C MET A 85 -15.26 10.28 1.44
N ALA A 86 -15.25 10.21 0.10
CA ALA A 86 -15.24 8.94 -0.60
C ALA A 86 -13.84 8.29 -0.56
N TYR A 87 -13.81 6.98 -0.44
CA TYR A 87 -12.61 6.15 -0.49
C TYR A 87 -12.82 4.98 -1.45
N ALA A 88 -11.90 4.83 -2.41
CA ALA A 88 -11.90 3.76 -3.39
C ALA A 88 -10.84 2.70 -3.02
N PRO A 89 -11.23 1.49 -2.59
CA PRO A 89 -10.29 0.45 -2.20
C PRO A 89 -9.57 -0.20 -3.39
N LEU A 90 -8.29 -0.51 -3.21
CA LEU A 90 -7.44 -1.23 -4.16
C LEU A 90 -6.73 -2.36 -3.43
N GLU A 91 -6.92 -3.58 -3.89
CA GLU A 91 -6.21 -4.75 -3.37
C GLU A 91 -5.12 -5.18 -4.35
N VAL A 92 -3.92 -5.42 -3.84
CA VAL A 92 -2.75 -5.83 -4.63
C VAL A 92 -2.19 -7.11 -4.04
N THR A 93 -2.18 -8.17 -4.82
CA THR A 93 -1.47 -9.41 -4.49
C THR A 93 -0.09 -9.36 -5.13
N LEU A 94 0.97 -9.62 -4.35
CA LEU A 94 2.33 -9.58 -4.84
C LEU A 94 3.22 -10.62 -4.15
N HIS A 95 4.31 -10.96 -4.82
CA HIS A 95 5.42 -11.71 -4.26
C HIS A 95 6.56 -10.75 -3.91
N ALA A 96 7.20 -10.95 -2.77
CA ALA A 96 8.41 -10.24 -2.37
C ALA A 96 9.53 -11.24 -2.03
N ASP A 97 10.77 -10.91 -2.37
CA ASP A 97 11.92 -11.78 -2.09
C ASP A 97 12.27 -11.78 -0.60
N CYS A 98 12.04 -10.64 0.09
CA CYS A 98 12.20 -10.50 1.51
C CYS A 98 11.20 -9.51 2.16
N ILE A 99 11.08 -9.58 3.49
CA ILE A 99 10.10 -8.79 4.24
C ILE A 99 10.43 -7.29 4.20
N GLU A 100 11.71 -6.94 4.14
CA GLU A 100 12.15 -5.55 4.10
C GLU A 100 11.80 -4.85 2.78
N ASP A 101 11.64 -5.58 1.67
CA ASP A 101 11.23 -5.01 0.37
C ASP A 101 9.77 -4.54 0.39
N ILE A 102 8.92 -5.16 1.21
CA ILE A 102 7.51 -4.79 1.37
C ILE A 102 7.37 -3.44 2.08
N VAL A 103 8.30 -3.07 2.96
CA VAL A 103 8.21 -1.86 3.78
C VAL A 103 8.01 -0.62 2.91
N GLY A 104 8.82 -0.44 1.86
CA GLY A 104 8.69 0.70 0.96
C GLY A 104 7.36 0.71 0.19
N PHE A 105 6.75 -0.45 0.00
CA PHE A 105 5.45 -0.58 -0.66
C PHE A 105 4.30 -0.16 0.27
N ILE A 106 4.32 -0.58 1.54
CA ILE A 106 3.21 -0.33 2.46
C ILE A 106 3.28 1.05 3.13
N MET A 107 4.44 1.72 3.12
CA MET A 107 4.62 3.02 3.77
C MET A 107 4.03 4.17 2.92
N ARG A 108 2.70 4.18 2.78
CA ARG A 108 1.91 5.17 2.03
C ARG A 108 0.73 5.63 2.88
N ASP A 109 0.27 6.88 2.68
CA ASP A 109 -0.85 7.43 3.45
C ASP A 109 -2.16 6.64 3.19
N GLU A 110 -2.30 6.02 2.02
CA GLU A 110 -3.46 5.23 1.61
C GLU A 110 -3.45 3.79 2.18
N PHE A 111 -2.35 3.32 2.77
CA PHE A 111 -2.24 1.95 3.27
C PHE A 111 -3.26 1.67 4.38
N ARG A 112 -3.93 0.51 4.30
CA ARG A 112 -4.93 0.08 5.29
C ARG A 112 -4.61 -1.24 5.97
N LYS A 113 -4.30 -2.27 5.20
CA LYS A 113 -3.96 -3.59 5.74
C LYS A 113 -3.02 -4.37 4.82
N ILE A 114 -2.33 -5.33 5.43
CA ILE A 114 -1.56 -6.36 4.76
C ILE A 114 -1.96 -7.72 5.33
N GLU A 115 -2.12 -8.70 4.45
CA GLU A 115 -2.35 -10.10 4.76
C GLU A 115 -1.22 -10.94 4.15
N ILE A 116 -0.63 -11.82 4.95
CA ILE A 116 0.39 -12.77 4.47
C ILE A 116 -0.36 -14.01 4.01
N LEU A 117 -0.30 -14.29 2.71
CA LEU A 117 -0.99 -15.44 2.11
C LEU A 117 -0.13 -16.70 2.12
N ALA A 118 1.19 -16.54 1.99
CA ALA A 118 2.16 -17.62 2.12
C ALA A 118 3.57 -17.03 2.35
N PRO A 119 4.46 -17.75 3.06
CA PRO A 119 4.22 -19.01 3.78
C PRO A 119 3.48 -18.80 5.11
N ASP A 120 3.00 -19.89 5.73
CA ASP A 120 2.37 -19.88 7.06
C ASP A 120 3.33 -19.43 8.18
N HIS A 121 4.63 -19.66 7.97
CA HIS A 121 5.68 -19.29 8.91
C HIS A 121 6.81 -18.57 8.19
N ILE A 122 7.22 -17.42 8.73
CA ILE A 122 8.35 -16.64 8.25
C ILE A 122 9.49 -16.78 9.25
N ASN A 123 10.64 -17.28 8.78
CA ASN A 123 11.88 -17.23 9.56
C ASN A 123 12.65 -15.96 9.18
N VAL A 124 12.91 -15.10 10.16
CA VAL A 124 13.68 -13.87 9.97
C VAL A 124 15.06 -14.07 10.60
N SER A 125 16.11 -14.05 9.77
CA SER A 125 17.48 -14.12 10.27
C SER A 125 17.87 -12.82 10.99
N ARG A 126 18.95 -12.85 11.78
CA ARG A 126 19.50 -11.64 12.41
C ARG A 126 19.76 -10.52 11.38
N LEU A 127 20.37 -10.87 10.25
CA LEU A 127 20.69 -9.90 9.20
C LEU A 127 19.42 -9.33 8.54
N ASP A 128 18.42 -10.18 8.27
CA ASP A 128 17.14 -9.73 7.69
C ASP A 128 16.38 -8.82 8.68
N ALA A 129 16.44 -9.11 9.98
CA ALA A 129 15.87 -8.25 11.02
C ALA A 129 16.58 -6.88 11.09
N GLU A 130 17.92 -6.86 11.06
CA GLU A 130 18.70 -5.61 11.02
C GLU A 130 18.34 -4.77 9.78
N ARG A 131 18.21 -5.40 8.61
CA ARG A 131 17.78 -4.74 7.36
C ARG A 131 16.35 -4.22 7.44
N LEU A 132 15.43 -4.99 8.02
CA LEU A 132 14.04 -4.59 8.23
C LEU A 132 13.96 -3.31 9.07
N PHE A 133 14.62 -3.28 10.23
CA PHE A 133 14.63 -2.08 11.09
C PHE A 133 15.24 -0.87 10.38
N PHE A 134 16.31 -1.06 9.61
CA PHE A 134 16.91 0.00 8.82
C PHE A 134 15.93 0.55 7.77
N ARG A 135 15.28 -0.32 6.99
CA ARG A 135 14.30 0.07 5.96
C ARG A 135 13.07 0.77 6.56
N MET A 136 12.58 0.31 7.70
CA MET A 136 11.50 0.99 8.42
C MET A 136 11.88 2.41 8.81
N ASN A 137 13.09 2.62 9.36
CA ASN A 137 13.56 3.94 9.73
C ASN A 137 13.73 4.86 8.50
N GLU A 138 14.31 4.36 7.41
CA GLU A 138 14.39 5.10 6.15
C GLU A 138 13.00 5.53 5.65
N ALA A 139 12.06 4.59 5.58
CA ALA A 139 10.71 4.86 5.10
C ALA A 139 9.98 5.87 6.00
N MET A 140 10.13 5.79 7.33
CA MET A 140 9.55 6.76 8.27
C MET A 140 10.12 8.17 8.04
N ARG A 141 11.44 8.29 7.83
CA ARG A 141 12.08 9.59 7.57
C ARG A 141 11.66 10.18 6.22
N MET A 142 11.54 9.34 5.19
CA MET A 142 11.03 9.76 3.87
C MET A 142 9.59 10.26 3.97
N ALA A 143 8.70 9.47 4.60
CA ALA A 143 7.30 9.85 4.80
C ALA A 143 7.17 11.16 5.62
N ALA A 144 7.96 11.33 6.67
CA ALA A 144 7.99 12.57 7.45
C ALA A 144 8.46 13.77 6.60
N GLY A 145 9.51 13.59 5.78
CA GLY A 145 10.00 14.62 4.87
C GLY A 145 8.98 15.04 3.81
N GLU A 146 8.24 14.08 3.24
CA GLU A 146 7.17 14.37 2.28
C GLU A 146 6.02 15.15 2.92
N ARG A 147 5.64 14.82 4.15
CA ARG A 147 4.61 15.56 4.90
C ARG A 147 5.01 17.01 5.14
N VAL A 148 6.28 17.27 5.47
CA VAL A 148 6.82 18.63 5.61
C VAL A 148 6.78 19.39 4.28
N LYS A 149 7.02 18.73 3.14
CA LYS A 149 6.92 19.36 1.82
C LYS A 149 5.47 19.65 1.42
N LYS A 150 4.53 18.74 1.69
CA LYS A 150 3.09 18.95 1.41
C LYS A 150 2.47 20.08 2.26
N ALA A 151 3.06 20.38 3.41
CA ALA A 151 2.62 21.45 4.31
C ALA A 151 3.20 22.84 3.99
N ARG A 152 4.08 22.96 2.98
CA ARG A 152 4.63 24.22 2.48
C ARG A 152 4.01 24.56 1.13
#